data_AF-A0A3B0ZXA8-F1
#
_entry.id   AF-A0A3B0ZXA8-F1
#
_cell.length_a   1.000
_cell.length_b   1.000
_cell.length_c   1.000
_cell.angle_alpha   90.00
_cell.angle_beta   90.00
_cell.angle_gamma   90.00
#
_symmetry.space_group_name_H-M   'P 1'
#
loop_
_entity.id
_entity.type
_entity.pdbx_description
1 polymer ?
#
loop_
_entity_poly.entity_id
_entity_poly.type
_entity_poly.pdbx_seq_one_letter_code
_entity_poly.pdbx_strand_id
1 'polypeptide(L)'
;MQIISLILMLFSFEALALEFPGDWRLPTEKEIGADSQPKMTRIESDFNQDGKLDHAFLLKSINYPGEGLVVYVSTTTGYEWQVLDRVEWGEEYANARLKMRIKIARPGRYKTACALGYWACGPEEPEVLELKQAAIYQDRFDGAIAVWFWDKGINQFKKVWLGTSGDR
;
A
#
# COMPACT_ATOMS: atom_id res chain seq x y z
N MET A 1 -40.06 -38.13 -31.15
CA MET A 1 -40.12 -37.68 -29.75
C MET A 1 -38.68 -37.42 -29.32
N GLN A 2 -38.24 -36.16 -29.34
CA GLN A 2 -36.84 -35.76 -29.18
C GLN A 2 -36.68 -35.17 -27.78
N ILE A 3 -35.98 -35.88 -26.89
CA ILE A 3 -35.69 -35.43 -25.53
C ILE A 3 -34.46 -34.51 -25.63
N ILE A 4 -34.68 -33.20 -25.49
CA ILE A 4 -33.60 -32.21 -25.38
C ILE A 4 -33.08 -32.29 -23.94
N SER A 5 -31.94 -32.96 -23.76
CA SER A 5 -31.18 -32.92 -22.50
C SER A 5 -30.52 -31.55 -22.36
N LEU A 6 -31.03 -30.74 -21.43
CA LEU A 6 -30.44 -29.48 -21.00
C LEU A 6 -29.28 -29.77 -20.03
N ILE A 7 -28.04 -29.72 -20.52
CA ILE A 7 -26.84 -29.80 -19.69
C ILE A 7 -26.61 -28.42 -19.05
N LEU A 8 -26.94 -28.28 -17.77
CA LEU A 8 -26.55 -27.14 -16.94
C LEU A 8 -25.05 -27.28 -16.62
N MET A 9 -24.18 -26.55 -17.34
CA MET A 9 -22.78 -26.38 -16.91
C MET A 9 -22.74 -25.43 -15.71
N LEU A 10 -22.62 -26.00 -14.52
CA LEU A 10 -22.24 -25.28 -13.30
C LEU A 10 -20.75 -24.93 -13.41
N PHE A 11 -20.45 -23.71 -13.85
CA PHE A 11 -19.11 -23.13 -13.69
C PHE A 11 -18.89 -22.81 -12.21
N SER A 12 -18.17 -23.68 -11.50
CA SER A 12 -17.61 -23.34 -10.19
C SER A 12 -16.58 -22.24 -10.39
N PHE A 13 -16.97 -20.99 -10.11
CA PHE A 13 -16.01 -19.91 -9.90
C PHE A 13 -15.28 -20.23 -8.60
N GLU A 14 -14.14 -20.91 -8.71
CA GLU A 14 -13.16 -20.92 -7.63
C GLU A 14 -12.66 -19.47 -7.50
N ALA A 15 -13.21 -18.76 -6.52
CA ALA A 15 -12.63 -17.51 -6.07
C ALA A 15 -11.26 -17.87 -5.49
N LEU A 16 -10.21 -17.74 -6.30
CA LEU A 16 -8.84 -17.84 -5.83
C LEU A 16 -8.63 -16.76 -4.77
N ALA A 17 -8.67 -17.17 -3.51
CA ALA A 17 -8.33 -16.30 -2.40
C ALA A 17 -6.86 -15.90 -2.57
N LEU A 18 -6.60 -14.61 -2.69
CA LEU A 18 -5.24 -14.08 -2.76
C LEU A 18 -4.54 -14.41 -1.43
N GLU A 19 -3.56 -15.31 -1.47
CA GLU A 19 -2.74 -15.62 -0.30
C GLU A 19 -1.78 -14.46 -0.03
N PHE A 20 -1.95 -13.83 1.13
CA PHE A 20 -1.06 -12.79 1.63
C PHE A 20 0.32 -13.40 1.98
N PRO A 21 1.39 -12.59 1.97
CA PRO A 21 2.72 -13.12 2.28
C PRO A 21 2.73 -13.63 3.72
N GLY A 22 3.15 -14.89 3.91
CA GLY A 22 3.42 -15.55 5.19
C GLY A 22 2.66 -15.03 6.41
N ASP A 23 3.28 -14.12 7.15
CA ASP A 23 2.87 -13.64 8.46
C ASP A 23 1.92 -12.43 8.44
N TRP A 24 1.30 -12.14 7.29
CA TRP A 24 0.39 -11.01 7.12
C TRP A 24 -1.05 -11.45 6.92
N ARG A 25 -1.98 -10.69 7.50
CA ARG A 25 -3.42 -10.85 7.28
C ARG A 25 -4.11 -9.51 7.04
N LEU A 26 -5.31 -9.57 6.49
CA LEU A 26 -6.18 -8.41 6.48
C LEU A 26 -6.52 -7.97 7.92
N PRO A 27 -6.62 -6.65 8.15
CA PRO A 27 -7.16 -6.11 9.38
C PRO A 27 -8.65 -6.48 9.50
N THR A 28 -9.09 -6.77 10.72
CA THR A 28 -10.51 -6.94 11.06
C THR A 28 -11.22 -5.59 11.06
N GLU A 29 -12.56 -5.57 10.97
CA GLU A 29 -13.34 -4.32 11.02
C GLU A 29 -13.04 -3.48 12.27
N LYS A 30 -12.83 -4.12 13.43
CA LYS A 30 -12.45 -3.45 14.68
C LYS A 30 -11.08 -2.76 14.57
N GLU A 31 -10.14 -3.39 13.87
CA GLU A 31 -8.79 -2.86 13.66
C GLU A 31 -8.78 -1.75 12.60
N ILE A 32 -9.62 -1.81 11.57
CA ILE A 32 -9.80 -0.69 10.64
C ILE A 32 -10.33 0.53 11.41
N GLY A 33 -11.34 0.30 12.24
CA GLY A 33 -12.01 1.31 13.04
C GLY A 33 -13.07 2.08 12.23
N ALA A 34 -14.13 2.52 12.92
CA ALA A 34 -15.22 3.31 12.36
C ALA A 34 -14.88 4.82 12.37
N ASP A 35 -13.68 5.19 11.90
CA ASP A 35 -13.32 6.60 11.81
C ASP A 35 -14.25 7.33 10.82
N SER A 36 -14.38 8.66 10.93
CA SER A 36 -15.28 9.49 10.11
C SER A 36 -15.00 9.45 8.61
N GLN A 37 -13.90 8.83 8.19
CA GLN A 37 -13.59 8.52 6.81
C GLN A 37 -13.23 7.03 6.69
N PRO A 38 -13.73 6.33 5.65
CA PRO A 38 -13.35 4.95 5.42
C PRO A 38 -11.84 4.88 5.21
N LYS A 39 -11.14 4.13 6.07
CA LYS A 39 -9.73 3.81 5.83
C LYS A 39 -9.66 2.85 4.66
N MET A 40 -9.07 3.31 3.56
CA MET A 40 -8.69 2.43 2.47
C MET A 40 -7.59 1.50 2.96
N THR A 41 -7.93 0.23 3.12
CA THR A 41 -6.97 -0.85 3.43
C THR A 41 -6.36 -1.45 2.17
N ARG A 42 -6.88 -1.08 0.99
CA ARG A 42 -6.39 -1.48 -0.32
C ARG A 42 -6.52 -0.33 -1.31
N ILE A 43 -5.50 -0.13 -2.13
CA ILE A 43 -5.52 0.72 -3.33
C ILE A 43 -4.91 -0.03 -4.49
N GLU A 44 -5.27 0.36 -5.71
CA GLU A 44 -4.86 -0.33 -6.94
C GLU A 44 -4.46 0.70 -8.00
N SER A 45 -3.34 0.45 -8.66
CA SER A 45 -2.85 1.24 -9.80
C SER A 45 -1.70 0.48 -10.46
N ASP A 46 -1.35 0.84 -11.69
CA ASP A 46 -0.08 0.45 -12.30
C ASP A 46 1.06 1.29 -11.68
N PHE A 47 1.66 0.80 -10.59
CA PHE A 47 2.67 1.53 -9.82
C PHE A 47 4.05 1.40 -10.46
N ASN A 48 4.36 0.25 -11.07
CA ASN A 48 5.64 -0.02 -11.72
C ASN A 48 5.69 0.38 -13.23
N GLN A 49 4.55 0.75 -13.81
CA GLN A 49 4.36 1.10 -15.22
C GLN A 49 4.63 -0.05 -16.20
N ASP A 50 4.24 -1.28 -15.84
CA ASP A 50 4.31 -2.43 -16.75
C ASP A 50 3.00 -2.68 -17.51
N GLY A 51 1.98 -1.84 -17.29
CA GLY A 51 0.66 -1.94 -17.90
C GLY A 51 -0.30 -2.88 -17.17
N LYS A 52 0.10 -3.50 -16.06
CA LYS A 52 -0.75 -4.33 -15.21
C LYS A 52 -1.12 -3.60 -13.93
N LEU A 53 -2.20 -4.07 -13.30
CA LEU A 53 -2.71 -3.48 -12.08
C LEU A 53 -1.97 -4.07 -10.88
N ASP A 54 -1.25 -3.23 -10.14
CA ASP A 54 -0.64 -3.59 -8.87
C ASP A 54 -1.59 -3.28 -7.70
N HIS A 55 -1.34 -3.90 -6.55
CA HIS A 55 -2.15 -3.71 -5.36
C HIS A 55 -1.28 -3.31 -4.17
N ALA A 56 -1.69 -2.29 -3.42
CA ALA A 56 -1.08 -1.93 -2.14
C ALA A 56 -2.09 -2.12 -1.02
N PHE A 57 -1.65 -2.73 0.08
CA PHE A 57 -2.46 -3.14 1.21
C PHE A 57 -1.91 -2.59 2.52
N LEU A 58 -2.81 -2.27 3.45
CA LEU A 58 -2.49 -2.19 4.88
C LEU A 58 -2.85 -3.52 5.53
N LEU A 59 -1.83 -4.22 6.02
CA LEU A 59 -1.95 -5.55 6.62
C LEU A 59 -1.57 -5.52 8.10
N LYS A 60 -2.09 -6.46 8.87
CA LYS A 60 -1.69 -6.74 10.26
C LYS A 60 -0.75 -7.93 10.28
N SER A 61 0.27 -7.86 11.13
CA SER A 61 1.11 -9.02 11.39
C SER A 61 0.35 -10.06 12.24
N ILE A 62 0.64 -11.33 11.99
CA ILE A 62 0.17 -12.48 12.78
C ILE A 62 1.16 -12.75 13.94
N ASN A 63 2.43 -12.42 13.75
CA ASN A 63 3.52 -12.82 14.64
C ASN A 63 3.88 -11.77 15.70
N TYR A 64 3.48 -10.52 15.49
CA TYR A 64 3.79 -9.43 16.39
C TYR A 64 2.70 -8.34 16.35
N PRO A 65 2.58 -7.52 17.41
CA PRO A 65 1.65 -6.40 17.50
C PRO A 65 2.06 -5.27 16.54
N GLY A 66 1.74 -5.41 15.25
CA GLY A 66 2.21 -4.49 14.22
C GLY A 66 1.31 -4.41 13.00
N GLU A 67 1.75 -3.61 12.04
CA GLU A 67 1.11 -3.43 10.75
C GLU A 67 2.14 -3.10 9.67
N GLY A 68 1.76 -3.30 8.41
CA GLY A 68 2.64 -3.11 7.28
C GLY A 68 1.93 -2.53 6.07
N LEU A 69 2.66 -1.72 5.32
CA LEU A 69 2.32 -1.37 3.95
C LEU A 69 2.96 -2.42 3.04
N VAL A 70 2.13 -3.23 2.40
CA VAL A 70 2.57 -4.37 1.59
C VAL A 70 2.02 -4.24 0.19
N VAL A 71 2.83 -4.49 -0.83
CA VAL A 71 2.43 -4.41 -2.23
C VAL A 71 2.50 -5.77 -2.91
N TYR A 72 1.52 -6.09 -3.72
CA TYR A 72 1.54 -7.17 -4.71
C TYR A 72 1.78 -6.51 -6.06
N VAL A 73 3.04 -6.50 -6.47
CA VAL A 73 3.50 -5.80 -7.66
C VAL A 73 3.74 -6.80 -8.77
N SER A 74 3.29 -6.46 -9.96
CA SER A 74 3.51 -7.25 -11.16
C SER A 74 5.00 -7.33 -11.52
N THR A 75 5.38 -8.45 -12.10
CA THR A 75 6.73 -8.73 -12.61
C THR A 75 6.65 -9.40 -13.97
N THR A 76 7.81 -9.70 -14.56
CA THR A 76 7.90 -10.44 -15.82
C THR A 76 7.43 -11.90 -15.68
N THR A 77 7.50 -12.48 -14.48
CA THR A 77 7.15 -13.88 -14.20
C THR A 77 5.80 -14.05 -13.50
N GLY A 78 5.17 -12.96 -13.07
CA GLY A 78 3.89 -13.01 -12.38
C GLY A 78 3.69 -11.77 -11.51
N TYR A 79 3.53 -11.99 -10.21
CA TYR A 79 3.42 -10.96 -9.19
C TYR A 79 4.25 -11.35 -7.98
N GLU A 80 4.80 -10.36 -7.29
CA GLU A 80 5.61 -10.54 -6.11
C GLU A 80 5.11 -9.67 -4.97
N TRP A 81 5.20 -10.21 -3.76
CA TRP A 81 4.92 -9.48 -2.54
C TRP A 81 6.16 -8.71 -2.08
N GLN A 82 6.01 -7.42 -1.80
CA GLN A 82 7.05 -6.61 -1.17
C GLN A 82 6.49 -5.87 0.03
N VAL A 83 7.20 -5.90 1.16
CA VAL A 83 6.84 -5.09 2.33
C VAL A 83 7.59 -3.77 2.24
N LEU A 84 6.85 -2.68 2.06
CA LEU A 84 7.44 -1.34 1.92
C LEU A 84 7.71 -0.69 3.27
N ASP A 85 6.73 -0.74 4.18
CA ASP A 85 6.87 -0.18 5.52
C ASP A 85 6.34 -1.14 6.57
N ARG A 86 6.91 -1.06 7.78
CA ARG A 86 6.50 -1.84 8.94
C ARG A 86 6.46 -0.96 10.16
N VAL A 87 5.46 -1.16 11.00
CA VAL A 87 5.44 -0.58 12.34
C VAL A 87 5.17 -1.66 13.37
N GLU A 88 6.08 -1.77 14.32
CA GLU A 88 5.97 -2.61 15.50
C GLU A 88 5.57 -1.72 16.66
N TRP A 89 4.41 -1.98 17.26
CA TRP A 89 3.85 -1.11 18.28
C TRP A 89 4.29 -1.48 19.69
N GLY A 90 4.72 -2.72 19.92
CA GLY A 90 4.90 -3.29 21.25
C GLY A 90 3.65 -4.04 21.72
N GLU A 91 3.84 -4.98 22.65
CA GLU A 91 2.81 -5.92 23.13
C GLU A 91 1.57 -5.21 23.70
N GLU A 92 1.76 -4.05 24.32
CA GLU A 92 0.69 -3.23 24.86
C GLU A 92 -0.29 -2.71 23.79
N TYR A 93 0.06 -2.83 22.51
CA TYR A 93 -0.75 -2.43 21.36
C TYR A 93 -1.16 -3.60 20.44
N ALA A 94 -1.15 -4.85 20.92
CA ALA A 94 -1.56 -6.02 20.13
C ALA A 94 -2.94 -5.89 19.47
N ASN A 95 -3.86 -5.17 20.11
CA ASN A 95 -5.22 -4.94 19.61
C ASN A 95 -5.41 -3.52 19.04
N ALA A 96 -4.33 -2.80 18.74
CA ALA A 96 -4.42 -1.45 18.23
C ALA A 96 -5.03 -1.42 16.82
N ARG A 97 -5.87 -0.39 16.60
CA ARG A 97 -6.37 -0.03 15.27
C ARG A 97 -5.22 0.31 14.33
N LEU A 98 -5.49 0.21 13.03
CA LEU A 98 -4.59 0.70 11.98
C LEU A 98 -4.21 2.15 12.25
N LYS A 99 -2.90 2.37 12.26
CA LYS A 99 -2.30 3.68 12.47
C LYS A 99 -1.78 4.29 11.17
N MET A 100 -1.64 3.49 10.12
CA MET A 100 -1.40 3.93 8.77
C MET A 100 -2.71 4.16 8.01
N ARG A 101 -2.65 5.09 7.05
CA ARG A 101 -3.62 5.28 5.99
C ARG A 101 -2.88 5.33 4.67
N ILE A 102 -3.50 4.77 3.63
CA ILE A 102 -2.99 4.85 2.27
C ILE A 102 -3.99 5.46 1.31
N LYS A 103 -3.48 6.11 0.27
CA LYS A 103 -4.25 6.56 -0.90
C LYS A 103 -3.33 6.61 -2.12
N ILE A 104 -3.92 6.77 -3.30
CA ILE A 104 -3.14 7.01 -4.51
C ILE A 104 -2.60 8.45 -4.48
N ALA A 105 -1.27 8.60 -4.56
CA ALA A 105 -0.64 9.86 -4.95
C ALA A 105 -0.70 9.98 -6.48
N ARG A 106 -1.25 11.10 -6.97
CA ARG A 106 -1.39 11.36 -8.40
C ARG A 106 -0.06 11.90 -8.96
N PRO A 107 0.15 11.82 -10.29
CA PRO A 107 1.23 12.57 -10.92
C PRO A 107 1.18 14.05 -10.55
N GLY A 108 2.33 14.66 -10.31
CA GLY A 108 2.42 16.04 -9.86
C GLY A 108 3.70 16.34 -9.08
N ARG A 109 3.77 17.56 -8.53
CA ARG A 109 4.90 18.04 -7.76
C ARG A 109 4.55 18.07 -6.28
N TYR A 110 5.40 17.47 -5.47
CA TYR A 110 5.23 17.34 -4.02
C TYR A 110 6.43 17.96 -3.33
N LYS A 111 6.18 18.89 -2.41
CA LYS A 111 7.23 19.42 -1.54
C LYS A 111 7.67 18.33 -0.56
N THR A 112 8.97 18.14 -0.40
CA THR A 112 9.51 17.11 0.50
C THR A 112 9.74 17.66 1.90
N ALA A 113 9.92 16.76 2.87
CA ALA A 113 10.19 17.13 4.25
C ALA A 113 11.48 17.97 4.38
N CYS A 114 12.52 17.63 3.62
CA CYS A 114 13.75 18.40 3.64
C CYS A 114 13.55 19.84 3.09
N ALA A 115 12.74 20.03 2.04
CA ALA A 115 12.37 21.36 1.53
C ALA A 115 11.47 22.16 2.47
N LEU A 116 10.77 21.50 3.38
CA LEU A 116 10.03 22.13 4.48
C LEU A 116 10.96 22.51 5.64
N GLY A 117 12.23 22.11 5.61
CA GLY A 117 13.21 22.45 6.62
C GLY A 117 13.22 21.51 7.83
N TYR A 118 12.59 20.33 7.74
CA TYR A 118 12.69 19.33 8.81
C TYR A 118 14.14 18.82 8.97
N TRP A 119 14.90 18.76 7.88
CA TRP A 119 16.34 18.49 7.85
C TRP A 119 16.97 18.99 6.55
N ALA A 120 18.30 19.00 6.48
CA ALA A 120 19.02 19.34 5.24
C ALA A 120 18.87 18.23 4.19
N CYS A 121 18.48 18.59 2.97
CA CYS A 121 18.31 17.62 1.88
C CYS A 121 19.62 16.87 1.59
N GLY A 122 19.54 15.54 1.52
CA GLY A 122 20.63 14.70 1.07
C GLY A 122 20.83 14.73 -0.45
N PRO A 123 21.95 14.20 -0.97
CA PRO A 123 22.23 14.18 -2.42
C PRO A 123 21.17 13.45 -3.26
N GLU A 124 20.47 12.47 -2.66
CA GLU A 124 19.41 11.69 -3.32
C GLU A 124 18.00 12.10 -2.88
N GLU A 125 17.86 13.15 -2.07
CA GLU A 125 16.58 13.62 -1.57
C GLU A 125 16.23 14.96 -2.22
N PRO A 126 15.36 14.98 -3.24
CA PRO A 126 15.02 16.23 -3.92
C PRO A 126 14.17 17.12 -3.02
N GLU A 127 14.32 18.44 -3.16
CA GLU A 127 13.41 19.39 -2.49
C GLU A 127 11.97 19.29 -2.99
N VAL A 128 11.81 18.89 -4.25
CA VAL A 128 10.51 18.66 -4.88
C VAL A 128 10.55 17.29 -5.54
N LEU A 129 9.69 16.39 -5.07
CA LEU A 129 9.43 15.12 -5.72
C LEU A 129 8.47 15.36 -6.90
N GLU A 130 8.95 15.10 -8.11
CA GLU A 130 8.12 15.10 -9.32
C GLU A 130 7.67 13.68 -9.66
N LEU A 131 6.41 13.38 -9.37
CA LEU A 131 5.78 12.12 -9.75
C LEU A 131 5.26 12.21 -11.18
N LYS A 132 5.76 11.33 -12.04
CA LYS A 132 5.27 11.20 -13.43
C LYS A 132 4.11 10.21 -13.55
N GLN A 133 3.91 9.39 -12.52
CA GLN A 133 2.93 8.31 -12.47
C GLN A 133 2.26 8.25 -11.10
N ALA A 134 1.26 7.37 -10.98
CA ALA A 134 0.66 7.07 -9.69
C ALA A 134 1.70 6.47 -8.72
N ALA A 135 1.59 6.84 -7.46
CA ALA A 135 2.42 6.33 -6.37
C ALA A 135 1.55 6.04 -5.15
N ILE A 136 2.15 5.47 -4.10
CA ILE A 136 1.45 5.16 -2.86
C ILE A 136 1.70 6.30 -1.88
N TYR A 137 0.66 7.03 -1.53
CA TYR A 137 0.70 8.00 -0.45
C TYR A 137 0.43 7.30 0.87
N GLN A 138 1.30 7.49 1.85
CA GLN A 138 1.18 6.92 3.19
C GLN A 138 1.14 8.04 4.23
N ASP A 139 0.22 7.91 5.18
CA ASP A 139 0.06 8.80 6.33
C ASP A 139 0.06 7.95 7.59
N ARG A 140 0.96 8.26 8.53
CA ARG A 140 1.11 7.56 9.80
C ARG A 140 0.46 8.38 10.93
N PHE A 141 -0.02 7.70 11.96
CA PHE A 141 -0.66 8.33 13.12
C PHE A 141 0.25 9.30 13.89
N ASP A 142 1.58 9.13 13.80
CA ASP A 142 2.59 10.04 14.35
C ASP A 142 2.67 11.35 13.55
N GLY A 143 1.84 11.49 12.51
CA GLY A 143 1.75 12.63 11.64
C GLY A 143 2.63 12.51 10.41
N ALA A 144 3.58 11.56 10.35
CA ALA A 144 4.54 11.47 9.26
C ALA A 144 3.87 11.05 7.94
N ILE A 145 4.19 11.78 6.87
CA ILE A 145 3.70 11.53 5.52
C ILE A 145 4.84 11.12 4.61
N ALA A 146 4.65 10.02 3.90
CA ALA A 146 5.57 9.57 2.87
C ALA A 146 4.85 9.31 1.54
N VAL A 147 5.63 9.33 0.46
CA VAL A 147 5.26 8.74 -0.82
C VAL A 147 6.22 7.61 -1.13
N TRP A 148 5.65 6.49 -1.58
CA TRP A 148 6.38 5.36 -2.15
C TRP A 148 6.13 5.31 -3.65
N PHE A 149 7.18 5.47 -4.45
CA PHE A 149 7.09 5.46 -5.92
C PHE A 149 8.08 4.46 -6.50
N TRP A 150 7.74 3.90 -7.66
CA TRP A 150 8.65 3.00 -8.37
C TRP A 150 9.76 3.78 -9.07
N ASP A 151 11.01 3.48 -8.72
CA ASP A 151 12.20 3.97 -9.40
C ASP A 151 12.64 2.96 -10.46
N LYS A 152 12.41 3.29 -11.73
CA LYS A 152 12.78 2.44 -12.88
C LYS A 152 14.29 2.25 -13.03
N GLY A 153 15.13 3.14 -12.48
CA GLY A 153 16.58 3.01 -12.55
C GLY A 153 17.10 1.83 -11.72
N ILE A 154 16.40 1.51 -10.63
CA ILE A 154 16.78 0.41 -9.72
C ILE A 154 15.72 -0.70 -9.64
N ASN A 155 14.60 -0.58 -10.34
CA ASN A 155 13.47 -1.51 -10.33
C ASN A 155 12.97 -1.84 -8.91
N GLN A 156 12.81 -0.79 -8.08
CA GLN A 156 12.34 -0.91 -6.70
C GLN A 156 11.51 0.31 -6.30
N PHE A 157 10.69 0.15 -5.26
CA PHE A 157 10.03 1.29 -4.61
C PHE A 157 11.05 2.12 -3.82
N LYS A 158 11.01 3.44 -3.99
CA LYS A 158 11.69 4.42 -3.15
C LYS A 158 10.70 5.15 -2.26
N LYS A 159 11.14 5.43 -1.03
CA LYS A 159 10.43 6.26 -0.06
C LYS A 159 10.96 7.69 -0.10
N VAL A 160 10.07 8.67 -0.12
CA VAL A 160 10.40 10.08 0.16
C VAL A 160 9.42 10.62 1.18
N TRP A 161 9.95 11.26 2.23
CA TRP A 161 9.13 11.95 3.22
C TRP A 161 8.65 13.28 2.68
N LEU A 162 7.36 13.57 2.85
CA LEU A 162 6.75 14.84 2.45
C LEU A 162 6.63 15.85 3.59
N GLY A 163 6.68 15.39 4.84
CA GLY A 163 6.51 16.22 6.04
C GLY A 163 5.52 15.57 7.00
N THR A 164 4.72 16.40 7.66
CA THR A 164 3.67 15.97 8.58
C THR A 164 2.28 16.39 8.13
N SER A 165 1.24 15.81 8.73
CA SER A 165 -0.16 16.13 8.45
C SER A 165 -0.53 17.60 8.67
N GLY A 166 0.28 18.37 9.42
CA GLY A 166 0.13 19.80 9.61
C GLY A 166 0.64 20.68 8.46
N ASP A 167 1.40 20.13 7.51
CA ASP A 167 2.03 20.89 6.41
C ASP A 167 1.14 20.98 5.14
N ARG A 168 -0.07 20.40 5.18
CA ARG A 168 -1.01 20.36 4.03
C ARG A 168 -1.83 21.62 3.87
#